data_AF-A0A7Y6DY01-F1
#
_entry.id   AF-A0A7Y6DY01-F1
#
_cell.length_a   1.000
_cell.length_b   1.000
_cell.length_c   1.000
_cell.angle_alpha   90.00
_cell.angle_beta   90.00
_cell.angle_gamma   90.00
#
_symmetry.space_group_name_H-M   'P 1'
#
loop_
_entity.id
_entity.type
_entity.pdbx_description
1 polymer ?
#
loop_
_entity_poly.entity_id
_entity_poly.type
_entity_poly.pdbx_seq_one_letter_code
_entity_poly.pdbx_strand_id
1 'polypeptide(L)'
;MTESVGRLRPVDEPLGDDVEVVDLVDYCARPQCRKEFRHSGGRGRRREYCSETCRRLADRDYKRAKAMVEHFERLAQRSRHDVRAFGRGDDEPLGGDDVPVEVQRERASAAIARARAILQFAENSDPRLVAELSTLCDSLDPVVARLG
;
A
#
# COMPACT_ATOMS: atom_id res chain seq x y z
N MET A 1 38.43 18.48 71.62
CA MET A 1 38.47 19.95 71.73
C MET A 1 39.06 20.46 70.41
N THR A 2 38.34 21.00 69.44
CA THR A 2 37.13 21.83 69.41
C THR A 2 36.35 21.56 68.11
N GLU A 3 35.05 21.29 68.21
CA GLU A 3 34.12 21.15 67.08
C GLU A 3 33.61 22.52 66.61
N SER A 4 33.65 22.74 65.30
CA SER A 4 33.25 23.96 64.62
C SER A 4 31.75 23.94 64.32
N VAL A 5 30.97 24.73 65.04
CA VAL A 5 29.53 24.90 64.83
C VAL A 5 29.29 25.76 63.59
N GLY A 6 28.92 25.13 62.48
CA GLY A 6 28.50 25.81 61.25
C GLY A 6 27.02 26.22 61.32
N ARG A 7 26.77 27.52 61.18
CA ARG A 7 25.44 28.16 61.11
C ARG A 7 24.54 27.51 60.03
N LEU A 8 23.35 27.07 60.43
CA LEU A 8 22.22 26.83 59.52
C LEU A 8 21.64 28.18 59.06
N ARG A 9 21.50 28.36 57.75
CA ARG A 9 20.68 29.41 57.14
C ARG A 9 19.31 28.83 56.77
N PRO A 10 18.22 29.62 56.80
CA PRO A 10 16.90 29.15 56.40
C PRO A 10 16.89 28.87 54.90
N VAL A 11 16.27 27.76 54.51
CA VAL A 11 16.02 27.39 53.12
C VAL A 11 14.76 28.14 52.71
N ASP A 12 14.92 29.21 51.93
CA ASP A 12 13.81 29.83 51.22
C ASP A 12 13.38 28.85 50.11
N GLU A 13 12.23 28.20 50.29
CA GLU A 13 11.55 27.39 49.28
C GLU A 13 11.07 28.29 48.13
N PRO A 14 11.49 28.05 46.87
CA PRO A 14 10.73 28.54 45.74
C PRO A 14 9.62 27.53 45.42
N LEU A 15 8.37 28.01 45.46
CA LEU A 15 7.21 27.38 44.82
C LEU A 15 7.52 27.19 43.33
N GLY A 16 8.06 26.03 42.97
CA GLY A 16 8.20 25.56 41.61
C GLY A 16 6.91 24.90 41.17
N ASP A 17 6.25 25.48 40.17
CA ASP A 17 5.18 24.84 39.41
C ASP A 17 5.82 23.68 38.63
N ASP A 18 5.98 22.54 39.29
CA ASP A 18 6.53 21.30 38.74
C ASP A 18 5.55 20.74 37.69
N VAL A 19 5.56 21.33 36.50
CA VAL A 19 5.01 20.67 35.32
C VAL A 19 5.87 19.43 35.12
N GLU A 20 5.38 18.28 35.59
CA GLU A 20 5.99 16.97 35.37
C GLU A 20 6.27 16.83 33.86
N VAL A 21 7.52 17.07 33.47
CA VAL A 21 7.97 16.82 32.11
C VAL A 21 8.05 15.31 32.00
N VAL A 22 6.95 14.69 31.57
CA VAL A 22 6.90 13.26 31.29
C VAL A 22 7.91 13.00 30.17
N ASP A 23 9.04 12.39 30.52
CA ASP A 23 10.03 11.90 29.59
C ASP A 23 9.46 10.64 28.92
N LEU A 24 9.00 10.78 27.68
CA LEU A 24 8.55 9.63 26.90
C LEU A 24 9.73 9.09 26.08
N VAL A 25 9.86 7.76 26.07
CA VAL A 25 10.80 7.04 25.20
C VAL A 25 10.14 6.87 23.83
N ASP A 26 10.83 7.31 22.79
CA ASP A 26 10.44 7.14 21.40
C ASP A 26 11.60 6.56 20.58
N TYR A 27 11.31 6.07 19.38
CA TYR A 27 12.28 5.43 18.49
C TYR A 27 12.49 6.24 17.22
N CYS A 28 13.75 6.36 16.79
CA CYS A 28 14.07 7.11 15.58
C CYS A 28 13.35 6.53 14.34
N ALA A 29 12.56 7.35 13.66
CA ALA A 29 11.79 6.96 12.47
C ALA A 29 12.65 6.55 11.25
N ARG A 30 13.97 6.80 11.29
CA ARG A 30 14.89 6.31 10.24
C ARG A 30 15.03 4.79 10.33
N PRO A 31 14.66 4.01 9.30
CA PRO A 31 14.63 2.53 9.37
C PRO A 31 15.97 1.88 9.74
N GLN A 32 17.08 2.52 9.37
CA GLN A 32 18.46 2.07 9.62
C GLN A 32 19.01 2.47 11.00
N CYS A 33 18.33 3.37 11.73
CA CYS A 33 18.81 3.85 13.03
C CYS A 33 18.06 3.19 14.17
N ARG A 34 16.71 3.34 14.21
CA ARG A 34 15.82 2.80 15.26
C ARG A 34 16.31 3.02 16.71
N LYS A 35 17.16 4.01 16.94
CA LYS A 35 17.71 4.30 18.26
C LYS A 35 16.64 4.94 19.14
N GLU A 36 16.57 4.49 20.39
CA GLU A 36 15.77 5.12 21.44
C GLU A 36 16.26 6.54 21.72
N PHE A 37 15.32 7.47 21.88
CA PHE A 37 15.59 8.82 22.36
C PHE A 37 14.46 9.27 23.28
N ARG A 38 14.80 10.15 24.21
CA ARG A 38 13.82 10.77 25.10
C ARG A 38 13.33 12.06 24.48
N HIS A 39 12.04 12.32 24.54
CA HIS A 39 11.48 13.63 24.25
C HIS A 39 10.81 14.18 25.51
N SER A 40 11.04 15.47 25.79
CA SER A 40 10.29 16.17 26.82
C SER A 40 8.85 16.34 26.34
N GLY A 41 7.87 15.90 27.12
CA GLY A 41 6.43 15.96 26.80
C GLY A 41 5.83 17.38 26.77
N GLY A 42 6.58 18.41 26.39
CA GLY A 42 6.11 19.80 26.34
C GLY A 42 5.15 20.09 25.18
N ARG A 43 4.54 21.29 25.17
CA ARG A 43 3.60 21.81 24.14
C ARG A 43 4.24 22.09 22.76
N GLY A 44 5.29 21.35 22.37
CA GLY A 44 6.02 21.49 21.11
C GLY A 44 5.70 20.38 20.09
N ARG A 45 6.13 20.58 18.84
CA ARG A 45 6.06 19.52 17.80
C ARG A 45 6.90 18.33 18.24
N ARG A 46 6.29 17.15 18.29
CA ARG A 46 6.99 15.89 18.61
C ARG A 46 8.17 15.70 17.64
N ARG A 47 9.30 15.30 18.20
CA ARG A 47 10.51 14.98 17.44
C ARG A 47 10.40 13.53 16.98
N GLU A 48 10.54 13.28 15.68
CA GLU A 48 10.43 11.92 15.09
C GLU A 48 11.80 11.24 14.92
N TYR A 49 12.89 12.01 15.14
CA TYR A 49 14.26 11.55 14.93
C TYR A 49 15.12 11.84 16.15
N CYS A 50 16.00 10.89 16.48
CA CYS A 50 16.96 11.04 17.59
C CYS A 50 17.97 12.18 17.37
N SER A 51 18.13 12.66 16.14
CA SER A 51 19.02 13.77 15.79
C SER A 51 18.62 14.43 14.47
N GLU A 52 19.06 15.67 14.29
CA GLU A 52 18.94 16.40 13.03
C GLU A 52 19.65 15.69 11.87
N THR A 53 20.79 15.05 12.15
CA THR A 53 21.51 14.21 11.18
C THR A 53 20.65 13.04 10.72
N CYS A 54 19.96 12.36 11.64
CA CYS A 54 19.04 11.27 11.28
C CYS A 54 17.87 11.75 10.43
N ARG A 55 17.32 12.95 10.69
CA ARG A 55 16.29 13.56 9.83
C ARG A 55 16.80 13.73 8.40
N ARG A 56 17.95 14.39 8.23
CA ARG A 56 18.54 14.64 6.89
C ARG A 56 18.89 13.35 6.14
N LEU A 57 19.41 12.35 6.85
CA LEU A 57 19.70 11.04 6.26
C LEU A 57 18.40 10.33 5.85
N ALA A 58 17.35 10.38 6.67
CA ALA A 58 16.05 9.81 6.34
C ALA A 58 15.45 10.47 5.10
N ASP A 59 15.50 11.80 4.98
CA ASP A 59 15.00 12.52 3.81
C ASP A 59 15.74 12.11 2.53
N ARG A 60 17.06 11.95 2.61
CA ARG A 60 17.89 11.49 1.48
C ARG A 60 17.58 10.05 1.11
N ASP A 61 17.49 9.17 2.10
CA ASP A 61 17.17 7.76 1.91
C ASP A 61 15.76 7.61 1.30
N TYR A 62 14.79 8.42 1.76
CA TYR A 62 13.43 8.52 1.20
C TYR A 62 13.45 8.95 -0.27
N LYS A 63 14.14 10.04 -0.61
CA LYS A 63 14.23 10.53 -1.99
C LYS A 63 14.84 9.47 -2.92
N ARG A 64 15.87 8.77 -2.47
CA ARG A 64 16.50 7.68 -3.22
C ARG A 64 15.54 6.50 -3.42
N ALA A 65 14.83 6.09 -2.37
CA ALA A 65 13.86 5.01 -2.44
C ALA A 65 12.70 5.36 -3.39
N LYS A 66 12.15 6.58 -3.27
CA LYS A 66 11.10 7.09 -4.16
C LYS A 66 11.54 7.08 -5.62
N ALA A 67 12.73 7.57 -5.93
CA ALA A 67 13.26 7.56 -7.30
C ALA A 67 13.43 6.12 -7.86
N MET A 68 13.81 5.15 -7.03
CA MET A 68 13.85 3.74 -7.42
C MET A 68 12.46 3.18 -7.72
N VAL A 69 11.48 3.44 -6.85
CA VAL A 69 10.10 3.01 -7.06
C VAL A 69 9.57 3.56 -8.38
N GLU A 70 9.69 4.86 -8.61
CA GLU A 70 9.26 5.51 -9.86
C GLU A 70 9.98 4.96 -11.10
N HIS A 71 11.24 4.52 -10.96
CA HIS A 71 11.96 3.86 -12.05
C HIS A 71 11.40 2.47 -12.35
N PHE A 72 11.20 1.65 -11.32
CA PHE A 72 10.65 0.30 -11.48
C PHE A 72 9.20 0.30 -11.93
N GLU A 73 8.39 1.26 -11.51
CA GLU A 73 7.02 1.44 -12.00
C GLU A 73 7.00 1.73 -13.50
N ARG A 74 7.87 2.63 -13.98
CA ARG A 74 8.01 2.90 -15.42
C ARG A 74 8.47 1.66 -16.19
N LEU A 75 9.42 0.92 -15.64
CA LEU A 75 9.89 -0.34 -16.25
C LEU A 75 8.76 -1.37 -16.31
N ALA A 76 8.03 -1.57 -15.20
CA ALA A 76 6.90 -2.48 -15.12
C ALA A 76 5.79 -2.09 -16.10
N GLN A 77 5.50 -0.80 -16.24
CA GLN A 77 4.51 -0.30 -17.20
C GLN A 77 4.91 -0.63 -18.64
N ARG A 78 6.19 -0.47 -18.99
CA ARG A 78 6.71 -0.85 -20.31
C ARG A 78 6.62 -2.37 -20.52
N SER A 79 7.07 -3.16 -19.56
CA SER A 79 7.00 -4.62 -19.65
C SER A 79 5.56 -5.13 -19.79
N ARG A 80 4.59 -4.51 -19.10
CA ARG A 80 3.16 -4.82 -19.26
C ARG A 80 2.68 -4.52 -20.68
N HIS A 81 3.11 -3.42 -21.27
CA HIS A 81 2.80 -3.11 -22.66
C HIS A 81 3.40 -4.16 -23.62
N ASP A 82 4.65 -4.54 -23.41
CA ASP A 82 5.32 -5.56 -24.22
C ASP A 82 4.60 -6.91 -24.12
N VAL A 83 4.21 -7.33 -22.91
CA VAL A 83 3.41 -8.56 -22.69
C VAL A 83 2.08 -8.52 -23.43
N ARG A 84 1.36 -7.39 -23.40
CA ARG A 84 0.10 -7.23 -24.16
C ARG A 84 0.34 -7.31 -25.66
N ALA A 85 1.43 -6.75 -26.16
CA ALA A 85 1.78 -6.78 -27.59
C ALA A 85 2.05 -8.21 -28.10
N PHE A 86 2.51 -9.12 -27.23
CA PHE A 86 2.68 -10.54 -27.58
C PHE A 86 1.36 -11.32 -27.70
N GLY A 87 0.20 -10.72 -27.37
CA GLY A 87 -1.12 -11.32 -27.59
C GLY A 87 -1.43 -12.57 -26.76
N ARG A 88 -0.57 -12.92 -25.79
CA ARG A 88 -0.77 -14.06 -24.88
C ARG A 88 -1.52 -13.71 -23.58
N GLY A 89 -1.78 -12.42 -23.35
CA GLY A 89 -2.41 -11.93 -22.12
C GLY A 89 -3.92 -12.12 -22.02
N ASP A 90 -4.57 -12.56 -23.11
CA ASP A 90 -6.01 -12.88 -23.11
C ASP A 90 -6.29 -14.32 -22.62
N ASP A 91 -5.26 -15.16 -22.51
CA ASP A 91 -5.34 -16.56 -22.05
C ASP A 91 -4.92 -16.76 -20.59
N GLU A 92 -4.37 -15.73 -19.93
CA GLU A 92 -4.00 -15.80 -18.51
C GLU A 92 -5.16 -15.28 -17.64
N PRO A 93 -5.80 -16.13 -16.82
CA PRO A 93 -6.80 -15.66 -15.88
C PRO A 93 -6.08 -14.79 -14.85
N LEU A 94 -6.20 -13.47 -14.99
CA LEU A 94 -5.86 -12.53 -13.95
C LEU A 94 -6.80 -12.79 -12.77
N GLY A 95 -6.41 -13.73 -11.92
CA GLY A 95 -6.93 -13.87 -10.57
C GLY A 95 -6.68 -12.56 -9.84
N GLY A 96 -7.75 -11.82 -9.59
CA GLY A 96 -7.69 -10.58 -8.85
C GLY A 96 -9.09 -10.00 -8.76
N ASP A 97 -9.66 -10.05 -7.56
CA ASP A 97 -10.91 -9.38 -7.16
C ASP A 97 -10.87 -7.84 -7.31
N ASP A 98 -9.82 -7.27 -7.92
CA ASP A 98 -9.54 -5.83 -8.07
C ASP A 98 -9.75 -5.29 -9.51
N VAL A 99 -10.28 -6.09 -10.44
CA VAL A 99 -10.63 -5.59 -11.78
C VAL A 99 -11.91 -4.74 -11.68
N PRO A 100 -11.94 -3.49 -12.20
CA PRO A 100 -13.17 -2.71 -12.22
C PRO A 100 -14.32 -3.48 -12.86
N VAL A 101 -15.52 -3.36 -12.29
CA VAL A 101 -16.69 -4.16 -12.67
C VAL A 101 -17.04 -3.99 -14.15
N GLU A 102 -16.82 -2.79 -14.68
CA GLU A 102 -17.00 -2.41 -16.08
C GLU A 102 -16.05 -3.21 -16.99
N VAL A 103 -14.78 -3.37 -16.57
CA VAL A 103 -13.79 -4.17 -17.29
C VAL A 103 -14.13 -5.67 -17.20
N GLN A 104 -14.66 -6.13 -16.06
CA GLN A 104 -15.16 -7.51 -15.94
C GLN A 104 -16.35 -7.75 -16.87
N ARG A 105 -17.27 -6.80 -16.97
CA ARG A 105 -18.45 -6.84 -17.85
C ARG A 105 -18.04 -6.85 -19.33
N GLU A 106 -17.11 -5.99 -19.74
CA GLU A 106 -16.59 -5.96 -21.11
C GLU A 106 -15.92 -7.30 -21.48
N ARG A 107 -15.09 -7.85 -20.58
CA ARG A 107 -14.44 -9.15 -20.78
C ARG A 107 -15.44 -10.30 -20.88
N ALA A 108 -16.43 -10.33 -20.00
CA ALA A 108 -17.48 -11.35 -20.02
C ALA A 108 -18.32 -11.26 -21.30
N SER A 109 -18.67 -10.05 -21.73
CA SER A 109 -19.41 -9.82 -22.99
C SER A 109 -18.60 -10.29 -24.20
N ALA A 110 -17.29 -9.98 -24.23
CA ALA A 110 -16.40 -10.40 -25.30
C ALA A 110 -16.22 -11.93 -25.32
N ALA A 111 -16.13 -12.58 -24.16
CA ALA A 111 -16.04 -14.03 -24.07
C ALA A 111 -17.29 -14.73 -24.62
N ILE A 112 -18.49 -14.26 -24.26
CA ILE A 112 -19.76 -14.79 -24.79
C ILE A 112 -19.84 -14.58 -26.30
N ALA A 113 -19.46 -13.39 -26.81
CA ALA A 113 -19.44 -13.11 -28.24
C ALA A 113 -18.49 -14.05 -29.01
N ARG A 114 -17.30 -14.33 -28.47
CA ARG A 114 -16.37 -15.31 -29.06
C ARG A 114 -16.93 -16.72 -29.04
N ALA A 115 -17.53 -17.17 -27.93
CA ALA A 115 -18.15 -18.48 -27.85
C ALA A 115 -19.25 -18.66 -28.89
N ARG A 116 -20.13 -17.65 -29.07
CA ARG A 116 -21.15 -17.64 -30.14
C ARG A 116 -20.56 -17.69 -31.53
N ALA A 117 -19.50 -16.93 -31.79
CA ALA A 117 -18.82 -16.96 -33.08
C ALA A 117 -18.27 -18.36 -33.38
N ILE A 118 -17.68 -19.05 -32.38
CA ILE A 118 -17.19 -20.43 -32.55
C ILE A 118 -18.35 -21.41 -32.81
N LEU A 119 -19.47 -21.27 -32.09
CA LEU A 119 -20.64 -22.12 -32.27
C LEU A 119 -21.23 -22.03 -33.69
N GLN A 120 -21.12 -20.88 -34.37
CA GLN A 120 -21.54 -20.74 -35.77
C GLN A 120 -20.75 -21.62 -36.74
N PHE A 121 -19.52 -22.03 -36.38
CA PHE A 121 -18.67 -22.88 -37.21
C PHE A 121 -18.61 -24.33 -36.69
N ALA A 122 -19.39 -24.68 -35.67
CA ALA A 122 -19.35 -25.99 -35.02
C ALA A 122 -20.18 -27.08 -35.75
N GLU A 123 -20.28 -27.01 -37.08
CA GLU A 123 -21.15 -27.88 -37.90
C GLU A 123 -20.87 -29.38 -37.75
N ASN A 124 -19.62 -29.75 -37.44
CA ASN A 124 -19.17 -31.14 -37.24
C ASN A 124 -19.13 -31.59 -35.77
N SER A 125 -19.64 -30.78 -34.85
CA SER A 125 -19.66 -31.07 -33.42
C SER A 125 -20.95 -31.77 -33.00
N ASP A 126 -20.95 -32.41 -31.82
CA ASP A 126 -22.16 -33.03 -31.26
C ASP A 126 -23.26 -31.96 -31.09
N PRO A 127 -24.43 -32.11 -31.76
CA PRO A 127 -25.52 -31.15 -31.67
C PRO A 127 -25.99 -30.89 -30.23
N ARG A 128 -25.85 -31.87 -29.33
CA ARG A 128 -26.21 -31.73 -27.92
C ARG A 128 -25.28 -30.75 -27.20
N LEU A 129 -23.98 -30.83 -27.49
CA LEU A 129 -22.98 -29.91 -26.91
C LEU A 129 -23.17 -28.49 -27.46
N VAL A 130 -23.46 -28.36 -28.76
CA VAL A 130 -23.74 -27.06 -29.39
C VAL A 130 -25.00 -26.42 -28.78
N ALA A 131 -26.07 -27.21 -28.58
CA ALA A 131 -27.30 -26.73 -27.95
C ALA A 131 -27.11 -26.31 -26.49
N GLU A 132 -26.36 -27.10 -25.71
CA GLU A 132 -26.08 -26.79 -24.31
C GLU A 132 -25.22 -25.52 -24.17
N LEU A 133 -24.16 -25.39 -24.98
CA LEU A 133 -23.29 -24.21 -24.98
C LEU A 133 -24.02 -22.95 -25.47
N SER A 134 -24.94 -23.09 -26.43
CA SER A 134 -25.80 -21.97 -26.87
C SER A 134 -26.73 -21.53 -25.74
N THR A 135 -27.37 -22.48 -25.07
CA THR A 135 -28.25 -22.22 -23.91
C THR A 135 -27.49 -21.54 -22.77
N LEU A 136 -26.25 -21.96 -22.52
CA LEU A 136 -25.38 -21.33 -21.52
C LEU A 136 -25.06 -19.88 -21.90
N CYS A 137 -24.71 -19.60 -23.14
CA CYS A 137 -24.44 -18.23 -23.62
C CYS A 137 -25.68 -17.33 -23.45
N ASP A 138 -26.86 -17.82 -23.83
CA ASP A 138 -28.11 -17.08 -23.72
C ASP A 138 -28.52 -16.82 -22.27
N SER A 139 -28.19 -17.73 -21.37
CA SER A 139 -28.46 -17.60 -19.93
C SER A 139 -27.53 -16.60 -19.24
N LEU A 140 -26.29 -16.45 -19.73
CA LEU A 140 -25.28 -15.57 -19.15
C LEU A 140 -25.38 -14.12 -19.63
N ASP A 141 -25.85 -13.89 -20.86
CA ASP A 141 -26.10 -12.55 -21.41
C ASP A 141 -26.85 -11.60 -20.44
N PRO A 142 -28.03 -11.97 -19.87
CA PRO A 142 -28.75 -11.09 -18.95
C PRO A 142 -28.06 -10.94 -17.61
N VAL A 143 -27.16 -11.85 -17.22
CA VAL A 143 -26.35 -11.73 -16.00
C VAL A 143 -25.26 -10.69 -16.21
N VAL A 144 -24.55 -10.78 -17.34
CA VAL A 144 -23.49 -9.84 -17.70
C VAL A 144 -24.04 -8.43 -17.96
N ALA A 145 -25.25 -8.32 -18.53
CA ALA A 145 -25.92 -7.05 -18.73
C ALA A 145 -26.27 -6.32 -17.41
N ARG A 146 -26.47 -7.06 -16.31
CA ARG A 146 -26.81 -6.55 -14.97
C ARG A 146 -25.61 -6.25 -14.07
N LEU A 147 -24.38 -6.54 -14.53
CA LEU A 147 -23.16 -6.26 -13.78
C LEU A 147 -22.73 -4.77 -13.86
N GLY A 148 -23.59 -3.83 -14.25
CA GLY A 148 -23.31 -2.39 -14.21
C GLY A 148 -24.54 -1.62 -13.77
#